data_AF-A0A6L8UGM9-F1
#
_entry.id   AF-A0A6L8UGM9-F1
#
_cell.length_a   1.000
_cell.length_b   1.000
_cell.length_c   1.000
_cell.angle_alpha   90.00
_cell.angle_beta   90.00
_cell.angle_gamma   90.00
#
_symmetry.space_group_name_H-M   'P 1'
#
loop_
_entity.id
_entity.type
_entity.pdbx_description
1 polymer ?
#
loop_
_entity_poly.entity_id
_entity_poly.type
_entity_poly.pdbx_seq_one_letter_code
_entity_poly.pdbx_strand_id
1 'polypeptide(L)'
;MAGDPSLITDETDRLESEQRNTDPLLVKYFVMSCMAVTRKIMKSMVKIARQADYTLLFLCGENDKIVDKSGCDEIFSAWNCQRKSYVIIKGGSHGKSTVVKGAGLIAGWLEGI
;
A
#
# COMPACT_ATOMS: atom_id res chain seq x y z
N MET A 1 -14.03 -2.46 4.64
CA MET A 1 -13.75 -1.04 4.36
C MET A 1 -14.01 -0.26 5.65
N ALA A 2 -12.94 0.07 6.38
CA ALA A 2 -12.93 0.59 7.77
C ALA A 2 -14.13 0.09 8.61
N GLY A 3 -14.33 -1.23 8.58
CA GLY A 3 -15.42 -1.88 9.28
C GLY A 3 -15.04 -1.99 10.74
N ASP A 4 -15.93 -1.50 11.60
CA ASP A 4 -15.87 -1.55 13.06
C ASP A 4 -14.45 -1.59 13.67
N PRO A 5 -13.93 -0.45 14.17
CA PRO A 5 -12.64 -0.39 14.84
C PRO A 5 -12.45 -1.43 15.96
N SER A 6 -13.54 -1.96 16.55
CA SER A 6 -13.48 -3.03 17.55
C SER A 6 -12.83 -4.32 17.03
N LEU A 7 -12.82 -4.53 15.71
CA LEU A 7 -12.22 -5.70 15.06
C LEU A 7 -10.71 -5.54 14.82
N ILE A 8 -10.14 -4.35 15.09
CA ILE A 8 -8.72 -4.07 14.89
C ILE A 8 -7.95 -4.41 16.17
N THR A 9 -7.13 -5.45 16.11
CA THR A 9 -6.33 -5.95 17.24
C THR A 9 -5.12 -5.07 17.62
N ASP A 10 -4.62 -4.27 16.68
CA ASP A 10 -3.53 -3.32 16.94
C ASP A 10 -4.13 -2.03 17.50
N GLU A 11 -3.66 -1.61 18.68
CA GLU A 11 -4.22 -0.46 19.39
C GLU A 11 -4.00 0.86 18.63
N THR A 12 -2.84 1.01 17.98
CA THR A 12 -2.50 2.25 17.26
C THR A 12 -3.36 2.39 16.02
N ASP A 13 -3.51 1.31 15.24
CA ASP A 13 -4.37 1.28 14.05
C ASP A 13 -5.86 1.42 14.44
N ARG A 14 -6.27 0.88 15.59
CA ARG A 14 -7.64 1.05 16.12
C ARG A 14 -7.93 2.51 16.43
N LEU A 15 -7.04 3.17 17.17
CA LEU A 15 -7.18 4.59 17.50
C LEU A 15 -7.19 5.47 16.25
N GLU A 16 -6.33 5.19 15.26
CA GLU A 16 -6.36 5.89 13.97
C GLU A 16 -7.72 5.69 13.27
N SER A 17 -8.24 4.47 13.24
CA SER A 17 -9.52 4.16 12.63
C SER A 17 -10.71 4.82 13.36
N GLU A 18 -10.68 4.89 14.69
CA GLU A 18 -11.69 5.57 15.51
C GLU A 18 -11.71 7.08 15.20
N GLN A 19 -10.54 7.72 15.17
CA GLN A 19 -10.39 9.14 14.83
C GLN A 19 -10.86 9.44 13.40
N ARG A 20 -10.54 8.58 12.45
CA ARG A 20 -11.00 8.73 11.06
C ARG A 20 -12.52 8.60 10.96
N ASN A 21 -13.12 7.66 11.67
CA ASN A 21 -14.57 7.43 11.60
C ASN A 21 -15.41 8.56 12.19
N THR A 22 -14.84 9.36 13.10
CA THR A 22 -15.47 10.56 13.66
C THR A 22 -15.20 11.82 12.84
N ASP A 23 -14.27 11.79 11.87
CA ASP A 23 -13.97 12.91 10.98
C ASP A 23 -15.15 13.19 10.02
N PRO A 24 -15.77 14.38 10.08
CA PRO A 24 -16.89 14.75 9.22
C PRO A 24 -16.49 14.91 7.74
N LEU A 25 -15.20 15.05 7.44
CA LEU A 25 -14.67 15.12 6.08
C LEU A 25 -14.35 13.74 5.50
N LEU A 26 -14.39 12.67 6.31
CA LEU A 26 -14.16 11.32 5.82
C LEU A 26 -15.33 10.88 4.95
N VAL A 27 -15.05 10.64 3.67
CA VAL A 27 -16.01 10.09 2.71
C VAL A 27 -16.33 8.65 3.07
N LYS A 28 -17.52 8.41 3.64
CA LYS A 28 -18.01 7.08 4.03
C LYS A 28 -18.69 6.31 2.88
N TYR A 29 -19.07 7.04 1.82
CA TYR A 29 -19.78 6.48 0.67
C TYR A 29 -18.93 6.60 -0.58
N PHE A 30 -18.52 5.45 -1.13
CA PHE A 30 -17.85 5.43 -2.41
C PHE A 30 -18.88 5.38 -3.52
N VAL A 31 -18.79 6.32 -4.46
CA VAL A 31 -19.64 6.29 -5.66
C VAL A 31 -19.29 5.03 -6.46
N MET A 32 -20.30 4.22 -6.79
CA MET A 32 -20.11 2.94 -7.48
C MET A 32 -19.41 3.08 -8.83
N SER A 33 -19.64 4.19 -9.54
CA SER A 33 -18.93 4.50 -10.78
C SER A 33 -17.42 4.64 -10.55
N CYS A 34 -16.99 5.30 -9.48
CA CYS A 34 -15.58 5.40 -9.10
C CYS A 34 -14.99 4.02 -8.79
N MET A 35 -15.70 3.19 -8.02
CA MET A 35 -15.26 1.81 -7.72
C MET A 35 -15.11 0.96 -9.00
N ALA A 36 -16.03 1.10 -9.95
CA ALA A 36 -15.97 0.40 -11.23
C ALA A 36 -14.75 0.84 -12.06
N VAL A 37 -14.42 2.13 -12.06
CA VAL A 37 -13.22 2.66 -12.75
C VAL A 37 -11.95 2.20 -12.04
N THR A 38 -11.86 2.32 -10.71
CA THR A 38 -10.73 1.84 -9.92
C THR A 38 -10.47 0.35 -10.16
N ARG A 39 -11.53 -0.47 -10.22
CA ARG A 39 -11.39 -1.90 -10.54
C ARG A 39 -10.79 -2.14 -11.92
N LYS A 40 -11.14 -1.33 -12.94
CA LYS A 40 -10.53 -1.45 -14.28
C LYS A 40 -9.03 -1.14 -14.24
N ILE A 41 -8.63 -0.13 -13.46
CA ILE A 41 -7.22 0.22 -13.24
C ILE A 41 -6.51 -0.94 -12.56
N MET A 42 -7.03 -1.45 -11.43
CA MET A 42 -6.44 -2.56 -10.69
C MET A 42 -6.23 -3.81 -11.58
N LYS A 43 -7.23 -4.16 -12.41
CA LYS A 43 -7.10 -5.28 -13.37
C LYS A 43 -6.03 -5.07 -14.44
N SER A 44 -5.65 -3.82 -14.71
CA SER A 44 -4.65 -3.49 -15.72
C SER A 44 -3.25 -3.38 -15.13
N MET A 45 -3.08 -3.36 -13.80
CA MET A 45 -1.79 -3.12 -13.14
C MET A 45 -0.70 -4.10 -13.57
N VAL A 46 -1.00 -5.40 -13.64
CA VAL A 46 -0.02 -6.41 -14.10
C VAL A 46 0.38 -6.18 -15.56
N LYS A 47 -0.56 -5.81 -16.42
CA LYS A 47 -0.27 -5.48 -17.83
C LYS A 47 0.65 -4.25 -17.92
N ILE A 48 0.41 -3.24 -17.09
CA ILE A 48 1.21 -2.01 -17.04
C ILE A 48 2.60 -2.29 -16.46
N ALA A 49 2.70 -3.12 -15.41
CA ALA A 49 3.98 -3.52 -14.81
C ALA A 49 4.93 -4.15 -15.83
N ARG A 50 4.40 -4.97 -16.75
CA ARG A 50 5.17 -5.56 -17.87
C ARG A 50 5.72 -4.55 -18.86
N GLN A 51 5.25 -3.31 -18.82
CA GLN A 51 5.71 -2.22 -19.68
C GLN A 51 6.62 -1.24 -18.92
N ALA A 52 6.75 -1.38 -17.60
CA ALA A 52 7.55 -0.49 -16.77
C ALA A 52 9.04 -0.84 -16.86
N ASP A 53 9.77 -0.05 -17.63
CA ASP A 53 11.20 -0.20 -17.92
C ASP A 53 12.11 0.61 -16.98
N TYR A 54 11.54 1.23 -15.94
CA TYR A 54 12.25 2.03 -14.96
C TYR A 54 12.46 1.28 -13.63
N THR A 55 13.50 1.71 -12.92
CA THR A 55 13.90 1.19 -11.61
C THR A 55 12.75 1.23 -10.61
N LEU A 56 12.62 0.19 -9.77
CA LEU A 56 11.56 0.08 -8.78
C LEU A 56 12.10 -0.23 -7.38
N LEU A 57 11.73 0.57 -6.40
CA LEU A 57 11.74 0.18 -5.00
C LEU A 57 10.29 -0.04 -4.55
N PHE A 58 9.93 -1.29 -4.28
CA PHE A 58 8.62 -1.67 -3.76
C PHE A 58 8.72 -1.89 -2.25
N LEU A 59 7.87 -1.20 -1.48
CA LEU A 59 7.81 -1.33 -0.02
C LEU A 59 6.44 -1.86 0.39
N CYS A 60 6.41 -2.87 1.27
CA CYS A 60 5.17 -3.34 1.89
C CYS A 60 5.35 -3.41 3.41
N GLY A 61 4.33 -2.96 4.15
CA GLY A 61 4.29 -3.15 5.60
C GLY A 61 4.08 -4.63 5.94
N GLU A 62 4.83 -5.16 6.92
CA GLU A 62 4.64 -6.53 7.42
C GLU A 62 3.23 -6.77 7.97
N ASN A 63 2.62 -5.72 8.54
CA ASN A 63 1.30 -5.73 9.18
C ASN A 63 0.26 -4.99 8.33
N ASP A 64 0.45 -4.85 7.02
CA ASP A 64 -0.57 -4.26 6.14
C ASP A 64 -1.82 -5.15 6.10
N LYS A 65 -2.95 -4.63 6.60
CA LYS A 65 -4.26 -5.31 6.63
C LYS A 65 -5.20 -4.87 5.50
N ILE A 66 -4.76 -3.97 4.63
CA ILE A 66 -5.57 -3.37 3.57
C ILE A 66 -5.15 -3.91 2.20
N VAL A 67 -3.85 -4.05 1.96
CA VAL A 67 -3.31 -4.56 0.70
C VAL A 67 -2.79 -5.98 0.90
N ASP A 68 -3.35 -6.91 0.12
CA ASP A 68 -2.89 -8.30 0.12
C ASP A 68 -1.51 -8.40 -0.55
N LYS A 69 -0.57 -9.05 0.15
CA LYS A 69 0.79 -9.28 -0.33
C LYS A 69 0.84 -9.98 -1.68
N SER A 70 -0.08 -10.90 -1.97
CA SER A 70 -0.13 -11.63 -3.25
C SER A 70 -0.28 -10.68 -4.45
N GLY A 71 -1.08 -9.63 -4.33
CA GLY A 71 -1.21 -8.61 -5.37
C GLY A 71 0.08 -7.82 -5.59
N CYS A 72 0.81 -7.50 -4.51
CA CYS A 72 2.12 -6.88 -4.59
C CYS A 72 3.15 -7.80 -5.27
N ASP A 73 3.15 -9.08 -4.91
CA ASP A 73 4.05 -10.09 -5.48
C ASP A 73 3.83 -10.25 -7.00
N GLU A 74 2.58 -10.25 -7.45
CA GLU A 74 2.23 -10.29 -8.88
C GLU A 74 2.78 -9.07 -9.64
N ILE A 75 2.58 -7.86 -9.10
CA ILE A 75 3.06 -6.62 -9.73
C ILE A 75 4.59 -6.60 -9.77
N PHE A 76 5.25 -6.91 -8.66
CA PHE A 76 6.71 -6.94 -8.58
C PHE A 76 7.31 -7.96 -9.56
N SER A 77 6.72 -9.15 -9.64
CA SER A 77 7.18 -10.21 -10.55
C SER A 77 7.04 -9.79 -12.01
N ALA A 78 5.91 -9.16 -12.36
CA ALA A 78 5.61 -8.70 -13.70
C ALA A 78 6.42 -7.46 -14.14
N TRP A 79 7.07 -6.77 -13.21
CA TRP A 79 7.83 -5.55 -13.48
C TRP A 79 8.99 -5.79 -14.46
N ASN A 80 9.05 -5.01 -15.55
CA ASN A 80 9.97 -5.27 -16.68
C ASN A 80 11.41 -4.76 -16.48
N CYS A 81 11.66 -3.96 -15.44
CA CYS A 81 13.02 -3.54 -15.10
C CYS A 81 13.74 -4.59 -14.22
N GLN A 82 14.99 -4.92 -14.56
CA GLN A 82 15.85 -5.80 -13.74
C GLN A 82 16.33 -5.12 -12.46
N ARG A 83 16.51 -3.79 -12.49
CA ARG A 83 16.86 -3.00 -11.30
C ARG A 83 15.60 -2.77 -10.47
N LYS A 84 15.18 -3.80 -9.73
CA LYS A 84 14.03 -3.73 -8.84
C LYS A 84 14.34 -4.39 -7.50
N SER A 85 13.82 -3.79 -6.43
CA SER A 85 13.95 -4.27 -5.05
C SER A 85 12.58 -4.31 -4.39
N TYR A 86 12.34 -5.35 -3.59
CA TYR A 86 11.13 -5.49 -2.79
C TYR A 86 11.52 -5.67 -1.34
N VAL A 87 11.08 -4.75 -0.47
CA VAL A 87 11.37 -4.77 0.95
C VAL A 87 10.09 -4.85 1.77
N ILE A 88 10.11 -5.73 2.77
CA ILE A 88 9.09 -5.79 3.82
C ILE A 88 9.56 -4.95 5.00
N ILE A 89 8.79 -3.93 5.36
CA ILE A 89 9.07 -3.06 6.50
C ILE A 89 8.51 -3.69 7.76
N LYS A 90 9.43 -4.15 8.63
CA LYS A 90 9.08 -4.82 9.90
C LYS A 90 8.19 -3.95 10.79
N GLY A 91 7.10 -4.54 11.27
CA GLY A 91 6.07 -3.87 12.05
C GLY A 91 5.42 -2.66 11.37
N GLY A 92 5.56 -2.51 10.05
CA GLY A 92 4.90 -1.45 9.29
C GLY A 92 3.45 -1.82 8.98
N SER A 93 2.51 -0.90 9.16
CA SER A 93 1.11 -1.02 8.75
C SER A 93 0.88 -0.37 7.37
N HIS A 94 -0.34 -0.38 6.83
CA HIS A 94 -0.62 0.21 5.52
C HIS A 94 -0.22 1.69 5.39
N GLY A 95 -0.36 2.45 6.49
CA GLY A 95 -0.27 3.90 6.48
C GLY A 95 1.13 4.46 6.76
N LYS A 96 1.15 5.60 7.46
CA LYS A 96 2.33 6.42 7.76
C LYS A 96 3.49 5.62 8.37
N SER A 97 3.19 4.59 9.19
CA SER A 97 4.19 3.82 9.93
C SER A 97 5.22 3.14 9.02
N THR A 98 4.79 2.55 7.90
CA THR A 98 5.67 1.89 6.92
C THR A 98 6.61 2.88 6.26
N VAL A 99 6.09 4.05 5.88
CA VAL A 99 6.90 5.10 5.24
C VAL A 99 7.94 5.65 6.21
N VAL A 100 7.55 5.97 7.45
CA VAL A 100 8.48 6.51 8.47
C VAL A 100 9.57 5.50 8.80
N LYS A 101 9.22 4.23 9.01
CA LYS A 101 10.19 3.16 9.30
C LYS A 101 11.10 2.85 8.10
N GLY A 102 10.59 3.02 6.88
CA GLY A 102 11.34 2.82 5.65
C GLY A 102 12.16 4.03 5.18
N ALA A 103 12.07 5.18 5.86
CA ALA A 103 12.61 6.45 5.37
C ALA A 103 14.11 6.40 5.03
N GLY A 104 14.92 5.78 5.90
CA GLY A 104 16.37 5.64 5.65
C GLY A 104 16.67 4.75 4.43
N LEU A 105 15.87 3.72 4.19
CA LEU A 105 16.01 2.85 3.03
C LEU A 105 15.62 3.57 1.73
N ILE A 106 14.55 4.36 1.77
CA ILE A 106 14.14 5.20 0.65
C ILE A 106 15.25 6.20 0.30
N ALA A 107 15.79 6.88 1.32
CA ALA A 107 16.88 7.83 1.14
C ALA A 107 18.12 7.17 0.51
N GLY A 108 18.60 6.05 1.08
CA GLY A 108 19.74 5.32 0.53
C GLY A 108 19.52 4.86 -0.91
N TRP A 109 18.33 4.33 -1.20
CA TRP A 109 17.98 3.91 -2.56
C TRP A 109 18.00 5.05 -3.59
N LEU A 110 17.52 6.24 -3.20
CA LEU A 110 17.53 7.43 -4.05
C LEU A 110 18.96 7.97 -4.28
N GLU A 111 19.81 7.87 -3.25
CA GLU A 111 21.22 8.26 -3.32
C GLU A 111 22.08 7.22 -4.07
N GLY A 112 21.54 6.03 -4.34
CA GLY A 112 22.25 4.94 -5.00
C GLY A 112 23.23 4.21 -4.08
N ILE A 113 23.02 4.31 -2.76
CA ILE A 113 23.81 3.69 -1.69
C ILE A 113 23.15 2.39 -1.25
#